data_AF-A0A3D3JEJ0-F1
#
_entry.id   AF-A0A3D3JEJ0-F1
#
_cell.length_a   1.000
_cell.length_b   1.000
_cell.length_c   1.000
_cell.angle_alpha   90.00
_cell.angle_beta   90.00
_cell.angle_gamma   90.00
#
_symmetry.space_group_name_H-M   'P 1'
#
loop_
_entity.id
_entity.type
_entity.pdbx_description
1 polymer ?
#
loop_
_entity_poly.entity_id
_entity_poly.type
_entity_poly.pdbx_seq_one_letter_code
_entity_poly.pdbx_strand_id
1 'polypeptide(L)'
;MRTAPHHVTSGTLPLLLLTIITLSSCVSITRTERDVHTITRRDTTRTDRVNNTPGDRDNGVIFPSSRTLVTERHIVQYDSVAEREYPNFIRLGVFEGVSLIGSAIDGESTLNGLFGLFPTVDKLLRPSLPKEERSALFSGSILRFGIGEWRLRIFDDAPGWSWGVTAFETLTPDDNSANTLRGAGVLTLTKRWYLRSKIPYGAIRASSSFALFPSQYVNTSVSADLGSIGGLNLRFYAGYAFGMSGQSVTDNGLTFPSAFVNFPYIGLGFSSFDFLNREEELDVEWKYHEHSAWSLQPADFVLLGADVENGLWGRRENANGRSSLITGIAFRLGSADLALPFLDYRLSVGTSLLNTVVLGTQDFGIGVLPIRVSYMWHPFVKDFAVQPFLEYNFAPSSFVHLGARGSLPISEQVTLQVVAAYVSGSNGSLFGVDFEGQLGGIERVEGVYIGIGASLFDHFFNRDELRYGKGYPHE
;
A
#
# COMPACT_ATOMS: atom_id res chain seq x y z
N MET A 1 53.97 30.22 -7.60
CA MET A 1 53.58 29.67 -6.28
C MET A 1 52.17 30.17 -5.98
N ARG A 2 51.32 29.30 -5.41
CA ARG A 2 49.83 29.36 -5.29
C ARG A 2 49.05 28.74 -6.45
N THR A 3 49.01 27.42 -6.43
CA THR A 3 47.93 26.61 -6.98
C THR A 3 46.63 26.93 -6.23
N ALA A 4 45.57 27.23 -6.97
CA ALA A 4 44.22 27.42 -6.44
C ALA A 4 43.63 26.07 -6.01
N PRO A 5 42.82 26.01 -4.93
CA PRO A 5 42.18 24.78 -4.51
C PRO A 5 41.06 24.41 -5.51
N HIS A 6 41.10 23.17 -6.01
CA HIS A 6 39.96 22.58 -6.71
C HIS A 6 38.79 22.46 -5.75
N HIS A 7 37.80 23.34 -5.90
CA HIS A 7 36.48 23.16 -5.32
C HIS A 7 35.84 21.93 -5.96
N VAL A 8 35.93 20.79 -5.29
CA VAL A 8 35.02 19.68 -5.51
C VAL A 8 33.64 20.20 -5.13
N THR A 9 32.79 20.42 -6.13
CA THR A 9 31.41 20.82 -5.94
C THR A 9 30.70 19.73 -5.11
N SER A 10 30.13 20.14 -3.98
CA SER A 10 29.47 19.27 -2.99
C SER A 10 28.33 18.41 -3.54
N GLY A 11 27.88 18.65 -4.79
CA GLY A 11 26.87 17.84 -5.47
C GLY A 11 27.39 16.55 -6.12
N THR A 12 28.70 16.37 -6.29
CA THR A 12 29.25 15.18 -6.99
C THR A 12 29.34 13.93 -6.10
N LEU A 13 29.66 14.10 -4.81
CA LEU A 13 29.75 13.01 -3.83
C LEU A 13 28.42 12.29 -3.57
N PRO A 14 27.27 12.97 -3.36
CA PRO A 14 26.01 12.30 -3.10
C PRO A 14 25.43 11.63 -4.36
N LEU A 15 25.68 12.19 -5.56
CA LEU A 15 25.27 11.58 -6.83
C LEU A 15 26.04 10.26 -7.05
N LEU A 16 27.34 10.25 -6.74
CA LEU A 16 28.16 9.04 -6.80
C LEU A 16 27.67 7.99 -5.78
N LEU A 17 27.34 8.40 -4.56
CA LEU A 17 26.82 7.51 -3.52
C LEU A 17 25.45 6.92 -3.92
N LEU A 18 24.54 7.75 -4.46
CA LEU A 18 23.25 7.32 -4.99
C LEU A 18 23.43 6.32 -6.13
N THR A 19 24.38 6.59 -7.03
CA THR A 19 24.69 5.72 -8.18
C THR A 19 25.30 4.39 -7.72
N ILE A 20 26.16 4.39 -6.70
CA ILE A 20 26.72 3.15 -6.13
C ILE A 20 25.63 2.34 -5.43
N ILE A 21 24.73 2.99 -4.70
CA ILE A 21 23.62 2.32 -4.00
C ILE A 21 22.62 1.74 -5.01
N THR A 22 22.25 2.47 -6.07
CA THR A 22 21.33 1.97 -7.11
C THR A 22 21.95 0.90 -8.00
N LEU A 23 23.26 0.97 -8.28
CA LEU A 23 23.96 -0.09 -9.04
C LEU A 23 24.18 -1.36 -8.20
N SER A 24 24.31 -1.24 -6.88
CA SER A 24 24.47 -2.39 -5.98
C SER A 24 23.16 -3.18 -5.77
N SER A 25 22.02 -2.56 -6.04
CA SER A 25 20.69 -3.08 -5.74
C SER A 25 19.80 -2.90 -6.95
N CYS A 26 19.62 -3.96 -7.75
CA CYS A 26 18.72 -3.93 -8.90
C CYS A 26 17.31 -3.55 -8.40
N VAL A 27 16.88 -2.32 -8.69
CA VAL A 27 15.62 -1.73 -8.21
C VAL A 27 14.47 -2.36 -9.00
N SER A 28 14.04 -3.54 -8.56
CA SER A 28 12.84 -4.22 -9.04
C SER A 28 11.99 -4.61 -7.83
N ILE A 29 10.67 -4.61 -7.99
CA ILE A 29 9.73 -5.10 -6.97
C ILE A 29 9.73 -6.64 -6.95
N THR A 30 9.88 -7.27 -8.13
CA THR A 30 9.88 -8.71 -8.31
C THR A 30 11.19 -9.16 -8.95
N ARG A 31 11.81 -10.20 -8.38
CA ARG A 31 12.93 -10.93 -8.98
C ARG A 31 12.35 -12.13 -9.72
N THR A 32 12.55 -12.19 -11.04
CA THR A 32 12.17 -13.34 -11.86
C THR A 32 13.39 -14.24 -12.07
N GLU A 33 13.24 -15.51 -11.70
CA GLU A 33 14.22 -16.56 -11.97
C GLU A 33 13.66 -17.48 -13.05
N ARG A 34 14.48 -17.78 -14.06
CA ARG A 34 14.11 -18.65 -15.17
C ARG A 34 14.96 -19.91 -15.12
N ASP A 35 14.33 -21.04 -14.83
CA ASP A 35 14.96 -22.34 -14.93
C ASP A 35 14.68 -22.94 -16.30
N VAL A 36 15.72 -23.50 -16.91
CA VAL A 36 15.63 -24.23 -18.17
C VAL A 36 15.94 -25.69 -17.91
N HIS A 37 14.93 -26.55 -18.08
CA HIS A 37 15.05 -27.99 -17.96
C HIS A 37 15.06 -28.63 -19.35
N THR A 38 16.17 -29.22 -19.77
CA THR A 38 16.23 -29.98 -21.04
C THR A 38 15.68 -31.38 -20.84
N ILE A 39 14.56 -31.70 -21.47
CA ILE A 39 13.94 -33.03 -21.44
C ILE A 39 14.44 -33.82 -22.64
N THR A 40 15.14 -34.93 -22.38
CA THR A 40 15.60 -35.85 -23.42
C THR A 40 14.73 -37.11 -23.42
N ARG A 41 13.95 -37.31 -24.48
CA ARG A 41 13.24 -38.58 -24.73
C ARG A 41 14.07 -39.43 -25.67
N ARG A 42 14.39 -40.65 -25.24
CA ARG A 42 15.13 -41.63 -26.02
C ARG A 42 14.24 -42.84 -26.27
N ASP A 43 13.94 -43.08 -27.53
CA ASP A 43 13.32 -44.31 -27.99
C ASP A 43 14.35 -45.15 -28.76
N THR A 44 14.33 -46.47 -28.57
CA THR A 44 15.27 -47.39 -29.22
C THR A 44 14.49 -48.58 -29.76
N THR A 45 14.33 -48.62 -31.07
CA THR A 45 13.70 -49.72 -31.80
C THR A 45 14.77 -50.70 -32.25
N ARG A 46 14.61 -51.97 -31.86
CA ARG A 46 15.49 -53.07 -32.26
C ARG A 46 14.72 -54.02 -33.17
N THR A 47 15.11 -54.06 -34.43
CA THR A 47 14.53 -54.98 -35.42
C THR A 47 15.51 -56.11 -35.66
N ASP A 48 15.11 -57.33 -35.31
CA ASP A 48 15.89 -58.54 -35.52
C ASP A 48 15.28 -59.32 -36.67
N ARG A 49 16.03 -59.47 -37.78
CA ARG A 49 15.60 -60.25 -38.92
C ARG A 49 16.49 -61.47 -39.06
N VAL A 50 15.90 -62.64 -38.86
CA VAL A 50 16.54 -63.93 -39.10
C VAL A 50 16.02 -64.44 -40.45
N ASN A 51 16.89 -64.48 -41.45
CA ASN A 51 16.56 -65.09 -42.73
C ASN A 51 16.99 -66.56 -42.68
N ASN A 52 16.02 -67.43 -42.40
CA ASN A 52 16.21 -68.87 -42.53
C ASN A 52 16.22 -69.23 -44.02
N THR A 53 17.24 -69.98 -44.44
CA THR A 53 17.33 -70.53 -45.80
C THR A 53 16.19 -71.52 -46.03
N PRO A 54 15.52 -71.49 -47.20
CA PRO A 54 14.36 -72.32 -47.45
C PRO A 54 14.77 -73.78 -47.70
N GLY A 55 14.57 -74.63 -46.67
CA GLY A 55 14.50 -76.09 -46.74
C GLY A 55 15.78 -76.84 -47.12
N ASP A 56 15.94 -78.04 -46.55
CA ASP A 56 17.00 -78.96 -46.97
C ASP A 56 16.83 -79.31 -48.46
N ARG A 57 17.91 -79.13 -49.23
CA ARG A 57 18.05 -79.73 -50.56
C ARG A 57 18.86 -81.02 -50.40
N ASP A 58 18.51 -82.05 -51.17
CA ASP A 58 19.04 -83.43 -51.13
C ASP A 58 20.58 -83.61 -51.26
N ASN A 59 21.36 -82.52 -51.30
CA ASN A 59 22.80 -82.54 -51.54
C ASN A 59 23.66 -82.25 -50.28
N GLY A 60 23.06 -82.21 -49.08
CA GLY A 60 23.81 -82.17 -47.81
C GLY A 60 24.60 -80.89 -47.52
N VAL A 61 24.34 -79.79 -48.23
CA VAL A 61 24.99 -78.49 -48.00
C VAL A 61 24.13 -77.63 -47.06
N ILE A 62 24.55 -77.51 -45.81
CA ILE A 62 23.91 -76.64 -44.81
C ILE A 62 24.41 -75.21 -45.02
N PHE A 63 23.51 -74.30 -45.40
CA PHE A 63 23.84 -72.87 -45.47
C PHE A 63 23.67 -72.21 -44.10
N PRO A 64 24.61 -71.35 -43.66
CA PRO A 64 24.47 -70.63 -42.40
C PRO A 64 23.29 -69.65 -42.50
N SER A 65 22.42 -69.66 -41.49
CA SER A 65 21.36 -68.64 -41.34
C SER A 65 22.01 -67.26 -41.18
N SER A 66 21.52 -66.26 -41.92
CA SER A 66 21.98 -64.88 -41.74
C SER A 66 21.06 -64.15 -40.75
N ARG A 67 21.66 -63.47 -39.78
CA ARG A 67 20.98 -62.60 -38.82
C ARG A 67 21.38 -61.17 -39.11
N THR A 68 20.40 -60.31 -39.35
CA THR A 68 20.62 -58.88 -39.49
C THR A 68 19.95 -58.17 -38.31
N LEU A 69 20.77 -57.47 -37.52
CA LEU A 69 20.31 -56.66 -36.41
C LEU A 69 20.32 -55.19 -36.83
N VAL A 70 19.14 -54.56 -36.91
CA VAL A 70 19.03 -53.12 -37.11
C VAL A 70 18.60 -52.50 -35.78
N THR A 71 19.41 -51.55 -35.30
CA THR A 71 19.09 -50.78 -34.08
C THR A 71 18.94 -49.32 -34.49
N GLU A 72 17.72 -48.82 -34.40
CA GLU A 72 17.40 -47.42 -34.66
C GLU A 72 17.17 -46.71 -33.32
N ARG A 73 17.70 -45.49 -33.21
CA ARG A 73 17.59 -44.69 -31.99
C ARG A 73 17.02 -43.33 -32.37
N HIS A 74 15.83 -43.03 -31.85
CA HIS A 74 15.23 -41.71 -31.96
C HIS A 74 15.47 -40.95 -30.65
N ILE A 75 16.10 -39.78 -30.77
CA ILE A 75 16.30 -38.86 -29.66
C ILE A 75 15.50 -37.60 -29.97
N VAL A 76 14.58 -37.25 -29.08
CA VAL A 76 13.88 -35.97 -29.10
C VAL A 76 14.31 -35.18 -27.87
N GLN A 77 14.84 -33.98 -28.09
CA GLN A 77 15.20 -33.05 -27.03
C GLN A 77 14.34 -31.80 -27.17
N TYR A 78 13.76 -31.36 -26.06
CA TYR A 78 13.06 -30.09 -25.97
C TYR A 78 13.27 -29.47 -24.60
N ASP A 79 13.33 -28.15 -24.56
CA ASP A 79 13.52 -27.39 -23.33
C ASP A 79 12.16 -27.04 -22.72
N SER A 80 12.01 -27.30 -21.43
CA SER A 80 10.93 -26.80 -20.59
C SER A 80 11.47 -25.60 -19.81
N VAL A 81 10.73 -24.50 -19.86
CA VAL A 81 11.07 -23.28 -19.13
C VAL A 81 10.10 -23.14 -17.97
N ALA A 82 10.62 -23.00 -16.76
CA ALA A 82 9.84 -22.66 -15.57
C ALA A 82 10.26 -21.27 -15.08
N GLU A 83 9.30 -20.39 -14.88
CA GLU A 83 9.52 -19.05 -14.33
C GLU A 83 9.05 -19.02 -12.87
N ARG A 84 9.90 -18.50 -11.99
CA ARG A 84 9.64 -18.34 -10.56
C ARG A 84 9.77 -16.87 -10.18
N GLU A 85 8.81 -16.37 -9.42
CA GLU A 85 8.73 -14.97 -9.05
C GLU A 85 8.87 -14.79 -7.54
N TYR A 86 9.81 -13.94 -7.13
CA TYR A 86 10.12 -13.66 -5.72
C TYR A 86 9.98 -12.17 -5.43
N PRO A 87 9.57 -11.77 -4.22
CA PRO A 87 9.66 -10.38 -3.81
C PRO A 87 11.12 -9.94 -3.74
N ASN A 88 11.40 -8.72 -4.20
CA ASN A 88 12.73 -8.12 -4.18
C ASN A 88 12.72 -6.81 -3.39
N PHE A 89 11.88 -6.68 -2.36
CA PHE A 89 11.84 -5.51 -1.48
C PHE A 89 11.66 -5.94 -0.02
N ILE A 90 12.29 -5.20 0.90
CA ILE A 90 12.08 -5.33 2.35
C ILE A 90 10.82 -4.59 2.76
N ARG A 91 10.58 -3.39 2.23
CA ARG A 91 9.37 -2.63 2.55
C ARG A 91 8.84 -1.93 1.30
N LEU A 92 7.53 -1.99 1.09
CA LEU A 92 6.84 -1.26 0.03
C LEU A 92 5.58 -0.62 0.62
N GLY A 93 5.61 0.70 0.78
CA GLY A 93 4.58 1.50 1.43
C GLY A 93 4.02 2.58 0.54
N VAL A 94 2.69 2.69 0.45
CA VAL A 94 2.06 3.83 -0.27
C VAL A 94 2.01 5.06 0.62
N PHE A 95 1.57 4.90 1.87
CA PHE A 95 1.33 6.03 2.77
C PHE A 95 1.75 5.73 4.21
N GLU A 96 2.38 6.70 4.85
CA GLU A 96 2.65 6.72 6.29
C GLU A 96 2.39 8.12 6.86
N GLY A 97 1.62 8.18 7.94
CA GLY A 97 1.39 9.40 8.72
C GLY A 97 1.86 9.21 10.16
N VAL A 98 2.55 10.20 10.72
CA VAL A 98 3.04 10.21 12.09
C VAL A 98 2.64 11.52 12.77
N SER A 99 1.98 11.45 13.93
CA SER A 99 1.74 12.63 14.77
C SER A 99 2.93 12.87 15.69
N LEU A 100 3.34 14.13 15.88
CA LEU A 100 4.51 14.50 16.67
C LEU A 100 4.13 15.18 17.98
N ILE A 101 4.83 14.81 19.05
CA ILE A 101 4.74 15.37 20.39
C ILE A 101 6.09 16.02 20.71
N GLY A 102 6.05 17.24 21.26
CA GLY A 102 7.25 17.97 21.69
C GLY A 102 8.12 18.47 20.52
N SER A 103 7.55 18.60 19.32
CA SER A 103 8.24 19.06 18.11
C SER A 103 8.12 20.56 17.85
N ALA A 104 7.19 21.26 18.52
CA ALA A 104 6.93 22.67 18.27
C ALA A 104 8.18 23.53 18.56
N ILE A 105 8.45 24.48 17.68
CA ILE A 105 9.58 25.41 17.80
C ILE A 105 9.06 26.76 18.26
N ASP A 106 8.23 27.39 17.43
CA ASP A 106 7.62 28.70 17.67
C ASP A 106 6.17 28.79 17.16
N GLY A 107 5.71 27.80 16.39
CA GLY A 107 4.33 27.71 15.92
C GLY A 107 3.41 26.94 16.87
N GLU A 108 2.11 27.13 16.65
CA GLU A 108 1.08 26.37 17.35
C GLU A 108 0.88 24.97 16.78
N SER A 109 -0.04 24.19 17.38
CA SER A 109 -0.36 22.85 16.88
C SER A 109 -0.97 22.90 15.48
N THR A 110 -0.56 21.96 14.63
CA THR A 110 -1.20 21.71 13.33
C THR A 110 -2.65 21.22 13.43
N LEU A 111 -3.11 20.81 14.62
CA LEU A 111 -4.44 20.24 14.87
C LEU A 111 -4.81 19.06 13.96
N ASN A 112 -3.82 18.31 13.50
CA ASN A 112 -4.02 17.11 12.66
C ASN A 112 -4.27 15.83 13.48
N GLY A 113 -4.36 15.92 14.81
CA GLY A 113 -4.71 14.79 15.69
C GLY A 113 -3.73 13.61 15.64
N LEU A 114 -4.23 12.43 16.02
CA LEU A 114 -3.46 11.17 16.04
C LEU A 114 -2.97 10.79 14.63
N PHE A 115 -1.74 10.30 14.51
CA PHE A 115 -1.07 9.98 13.24
C PHE A 115 -0.90 11.17 12.27
N GLY A 116 -1.30 12.39 12.64
CA GLY A 116 -1.24 13.56 11.77
C GLY A 116 -2.26 13.51 10.62
N LEU A 117 -3.38 12.82 10.83
CA LEU A 117 -4.33 12.43 9.80
C LEU A 117 -5.76 12.97 9.97
N PHE A 118 -6.06 13.61 11.10
CA PHE A 118 -7.40 14.09 11.44
C PHE A 118 -7.46 15.62 11.43
N PRO A 119 -7.39 16.27 10.25
CA PRO A 119 -7.66 17.70 10.15
C PRO A 119 -9.14 17.96 10.45
N THR A 120 -9.49 19.16 10.92
CA THR A 120 -10.90 19.55 11.02
C THR A 120 -11.55 19.62 9.64
N VAL A 121 -12.85 19.31 9.54
CA VAL A 121 -13.58 19.31 8.26
C VAL A 121 -13.52 20.69 7.60
N ASP A 122 -13.63 21.76 8.38
CA ASP A 122 -13.55 23.13 7.89
C ASP A 122 -12.14 23.47 7.35
N LYS A 123 -11.06 22.95 7.98
CA LYS A 123 -9.69 23.10 7.46
C LYS A 123 -9.50 22.33 6.15
N LEU A 124 -10.16 21.19 5.99
CA LEU A 124 -10.11 20.38 4.77
C LEU A 124 -10.85 21.07 3.61
N LEU A 125 -12.03 21.65 3.87
CA LEU A 125 -12.86 22.32 2.87
C LEU A 125 -12.38 23.74 2.55
N ARG A 126 -11.86 24.46 3.55
CA ARG A 126 -11.44 25.87 3.46
C ARG A 126 -10.09 26.07 4.15
N PRO A 127 -8.98 25.73 3.48
CA PRO A 127 -7.64 25.86 4.05
C PRO A 127 -7.22 27.32 4.34
N SER A 128 -8.00 28.32 3.91
CA SER A 128 -7.78 29.74 4.16
C SER A 128 -8.45 30.29 5.43
N LEU A 129 -9.25 29.48 6.14
CA LEU A 129 -9.86 29.92 7.40
C LEU A 129 -8.78 30.22 8.45
N PRO A 130 -9.00 31.25 9.31
CA PRO A 130 -8.05 31.59 10.36
C PRO A 130 -7.78 30.38 11.25
N LYS A 131 -6.50 30.14 11.49
CA LYS A 131 -5.99 29.04 12.31
C LYS A 131 -6.54 29.22 13.73
N GLU A 132 -7.22 28.21 14.27
CA GLU A 132 -7.66 28.25 15.66
C GLU A 132 -6.45 28.11 16.58
N GLU A 133 -6.23 29.12 17.42
CA GLU A 133 -5.18 29.11 18.44
C GLU A 133 -5.48 28.08 19.53
N ARG A 134 -4.97 26.85 19.38
CA ARG A 134 -5.12 25.80 20.40
C ARG A 134 -3.84 25.00 20.59
N SER A 135 -3.36 24.98 21.83
CA SER A 135 -2.37 24.01 22.28
C SER A 135 -3.00 22.61 22.28
N ALA A 136 -2.43 21.69 21.51
CA ALA A 136 -2.83 20.29 21.49
C ALA A 136 -1.61 19.39 21.76
N LEU A 137 -1.86 18.18 22.27
CA LEU A 137 -0.81 17.19 22.58
C LEU A 137 0.09 16.89 21.37
N PHE A 138 -0.52 16.83 20.18
CA PHE A 138 0.20 16.65 18.92
C PHE A 138 0.47 18.01 18.29
N SER A 139 1.71 18.47 18.36
CA SER A 139 2.13 19.76 17.78
C SER A 139 2.26 19.68 16.26
N GLY A 140 2.80 18.57 15.76
CA GLY A 140 3.20 18.44 14.36
C GLY A 140 2.84 17.10 13.74
N SER A 141 3.27 16.90 12.49
CA SER A 141 3.09 15.65 11.75
C SER A 141 4.22 15.37 10.77
N ILE A 142 4.52 14.09 10.54
CA ILE A 142 5.33 13.61 9.41
C ILE A 142 4.39 12.87 8.46
N LEU A 143 4.46 13.20 7.17
CA LEU A 143 3.73 12.51 6.11
C LEU A 143 4.72 11.97 5.08
N ARG A 144 4.57 10.71 4.70
CA ARG A 144 5.42 10.02 3.73
C ARG A 144 4.56 9.31 2.69
N PHE A 145 4.98 9.42 1.44
CA PHE A 145 4.33 8.80 0.30
C PHE A 145 5.36 8.05 -0.56
N GLY A 146 4.98 6.87 -1.05
CA GLY A 146 5.79 6.08 -1.98
C GLY A 146 7.13 5.64 -1.38
N ILE A 147 7.07 4.78 -0.38
CA ILE A 147 8.22 4.22 0.35
C ILE A 147 8.62 2.91 -0.32
N GLY A 148 9.84 2.84 -0.83
CA GLY A 148 10.48 1.59 -1.25
C GLY A 148 11.73 1.35 -0.43
N GLU A 149 11.92 0.14 0.08
CA GLU A 149 13.08 -0.26 0.86
C GLU A 149 13.59 -1.60 0.33
N TRP A 150 14.88 -1.67 -0.01
CA TRP A 150 15.56 -2.84 -0.57
C TRP A 150 16.67 -3.30 0.37
N ARG A 151 16.97 -4.60 0.32
CA ARG A 151 18.07 -5.19 1.09
C ARG A 151 19.40 -4.53 0.68
N LEU A 152 20.17 -4.07 1.66
CA LEU A 152 21.48 -3.51 1.43
C LEU A 152 22.54 -4.59 1.61
N ARG A 153 23.26 -4.91 0.53
CA ARG A 153 24.34 -5.93 0.50
C ARG A 153 25.72 -5.32 0.74
N ILE A 154 25.80 -4.45 1.73
CA ILE A 154 27.04 -3.81 2.18
C ILE A 154 27.29 -4.32 3.60
N PHE A 155 28.55 -4.40 4.02
CA PHE A 155 28.97 -4.97 5.32
C PHE A 155 28.82 -6.50 5.40
N ASP A 156 29.41 -7.23 4.44
CA ASP A 156 29.42 -8.71 4.42
C ASP A 156 28.03 -9.34 4.55
N ASP A 157 27.03 -8.74 3.89
CA ASP A 157 25.63 -9.16 3.92
C ASP A 157 25.05 -9.26 5.34
N ALA A 158 25.51 -8.42 6.28
CA ALA A 158 25.01 -8.39 7.64
C ALA A 158 23.48 -8.19 7.68
N PRO A 159 22.74 -9.04 8.41
CA PRO A 159 21.29 -9.12 8.29
C PRO A 159 20.57 -7.90 8.86
N GLY A 160 19.47 -7.50 8.25
CA GLY A 160 18.60 -6.40 8.67
C GLY A 160 19.04 -5.03 8.20
N TRP A 161 20.06 -4.93 7.35
CA TRP A 161 20.44 -3.67 6.69
C TRP A 161 19.65 -3.48 5.40
N SER A 162 19.12 -2.29 5.25
CA SER A 162 18.35 -1.92 4.07
C SER A 162 18.53 -0.45 3.76
N TRP A 163 18.30 -0.12 2.49
CA TRP A 163 18.26 1.26 2.03
C TRP A 163 16.95 1.47 1.29
N GLY A 164 16.47 2.69 1.26
CA GLY A 164 15.18 3.00 0.66
C GLY A 164 15.10 4.40 0.11
N VAL A 165 14.03 4.62 -0.64
CA VAL A 165 13.65 5.90 -1.22
C VAL A 165 12.21 6.17 -0.81
N THR A 166 11.96 7.36 -0.29
CA THR A 166 10.60 7.88 -0.11
C THR A 166 10.34 8.93 -1.19
N ALA A 167 9.32 8.73 -2.01
CA ALA A 167 9.01 9.63 -3.12
C ALA A 167 8.74 11.06 -2.63
N PHE A 168 7.95 11.21 -1.57
CA PHE A 168 7.69 12.50 -0.93
C PHE A 168 7.61 12.36 0.59
N GLU A 169 8.33 13.21 1.31
CA GLU A 169 8.29 13.33 2.78
C GLU A 169 8.05 14.78 3.16
N THR A 170 7.20 15.01 4.16
CA THR A 170 7.00 16.31 4.80
C THR A 170 7.12 16.13 6.30
N LEU A 171 7.99 16.89 6.95
CA LEU A 171 8.08 17.01 8.40
C LEU A 171 7.62 18.40 8.80
N THR A 172 6.50 18.46 9.50
CA THR A 172 5.89 19.70 9.97
C THR A 172 5.94 19.69 11.50
N PRO A 173 6.91 20.35 12.13
CA PRO A 173 7.04 20.36 13.60
C PRO A 173 5.90 21.08 14.31
N ASP A 174 5.39 22.15 13.70
CA ASP A 174 4.32 23.03 14.14
C ASP A 174 3.61 23.64 12.93
N ASP A 175 2.58 24.45 13.16
CA ASP A 175 1.77 25.05 12.09
C ASP A 175 2.45 26.24 11.37
N ASN A 176 3.72 26.54 11.70
CA ASN A 176 4.52 27.53 11.00
C ASN A 176 5.12 26.93 9.72
N SER A 177 4.73 27.45 8.56
CA SER A 177 5.20 26.91 7.28
C SER A 177 6.70 27.07 7.09
N ALA A 178 7.31 28.10 7.69
CA ALA A 178 8.76 28.33 7.65
C ALA A 178 9.55 27.16 8.27
N ASN A 179 8.98 26.51 9.29
CA ASN A 179 9.58 25.38 9.99
C ASN A 179 9.35 24.04 9.29
N THR A 180 8.59 24.00 8.20
CA THR A 180 8.28 22.74 7.50
C THR A 180 9.44 22.30 6.61
N LEU A 181 9.91 21.07 6.82
CA LEU A 181 10.91 20.42 5.97
C LEU A 181 10.19 19.52 4.95
N ARG A 182 10.48 19.70 3.66
CA ARG A 182 9.92 18.88 2.57
C ARG A 182 11.03 18.23 1.76
N GLY A 183 10.91 16.93 1.52
CA GLY A 183 11.86 16.15 0.74
C GLY A 183 11.16 15.40 -0.39
N ALA A 184 11.77 15.39 -1.57
CA ALA A 184 11.40 14.53 -2.69
C ALA A 184 12.55 13.55 -2.96
N GLY A 185 12.23 12.26 -3.15
CA GLY A 185 13.24 11.22 -3.33
C GLY A 185 14.17 11.08 -2.13
N VAL A 186 13.63 11.10 -0.92
CA VAL A 186 14.39 11.04 0.33
C VAL A 186 15.06 9.69 0.48
N LEU A 187 16.37 9.69 0.62
CA LEU A 187 17.16 8.47 0.81
C LEU A 187 17.15 8.07 2.26
N THR A 188 16.82 6.82 2.55
CA THR A 188 16.78 6.29 3.91
C THR A 188 17.75 5.12 4.04
N LEU A 189 18.60 5.16 5.05
CA LEU A 189 19.39 4.01 5.47
C LEU A 189 18.79 3.45 6.75
N THR A 190 18.55 2.15 6.79
CA THR A 190 17.80 1.50 7.86
C THR A 190 18.53 0.27 8.37
N LYS A 191 18.50 0.09 9.68
CA LYS A 191 18.84 -1.15 10.38
C LYS A 191 17.63 -1.64 11.17
N ARG A 192 17.21 -2.88 10.94
CA ARG A 192 16.03 -3.48 11.61
C ARG A 192 16.42 -4.72 12.40
N TRP A 193 15.90 -4.81 13.62
CA TRP A 193 16.01 -5.96 14.52
C TRP A 193 14.63 -6.52 14.78
N TYR A 194 14.38 -7.74 14.35
CA TYR A 194 13.09 -8.41 14.53
C TYR A 194 13.02 -9.05 15.93
N LEU A 195 12.07 -8.60 16.75
CA LEU A 195 11.70 -9.21 18.03
C LEU A 195 10.72 -10.35 17.84
N ARG A 196 9.89 -10.26 16.80
CA ARG A 196 8.93 -11.29 16.38
C ARG A 196 9.02 -11.50 14.88
N SER A 197 9.24 -12.76 14.51
CA SER A 197 9.55 -13.21 13.14
C SER A 197 8.32 -13.63 12.32
N LYS A 198 7.14 -13.73 12.94
CA LYS A 198 5.86 -14.10 12.31
C LYS A 198 4.89 -12.91 12.36
N ILE A 199 4.08 -12.69 11.31
CA ILE A 199 3.06 -11.62 11.26
C ILE A 199 2.16 -11.64 12.52
N PRO A 200 1.80 -10.48 13.11
CA PRO A 200 2.45 -9.20 12.92
C PRO A 200 3.91 -9.27 13.38
N TYR A 201 4.83 -8.90 12.49
CA TYR A 201 6.22 -8.65 12.81
C TYR A 201 6.29 -7.54 13.87
N GLY A 202 7.11 -7.79 14.88
CA GLY A 202 7.50 -6.80 15.86
C GLY A 202 8.98 -6.50 15.64
N ALA A 203 9.34 -5.25 15.39
CA ALA A 203 10.72 -4.89 15.11
C ALA A 203 11.11 -3.55 15.74
N ILE A 204 12.39 -3.43 16.09
CA ILE A 204 13.02 -2.15 16.38
C ILE A 204 13.78 -1.74 15.14
N ARG A 205 13.62 -0.49 14.71
CA ARG A 205 14.24 0.07 13.52
C ARG A 205 15.01 1.33 13.87
N ALA A 206 16.28 1.38 13.51
CA ALA A 206 17.04 2.63 13.47
C ALA A 206 17.14 3.10 12.01
N SER A 207 16.83 4.36 11.74
CA SER A 207 16.84 4.90 10.39
C SER A 207 17.39 6.32 10.34
N SER A 208 18.16 6.61 9.30
CA SER A 208 18.59 7.96 8.96
C SER A 208 18.13 8.29 7.55
N SER A 209 17.37 9.36 7.42
CA SER A 209 16.78 9.84 6.16
C SER A 209 17.47 11.14 5.75
N PHE A 210 17.76 11.27 4.46
CA PHE A 210 18.51 12.38 3.87
C PHE A 210 17.74 12.93 2.68
N ALA A 211 17.41 14.21 2.73
CA ALA A 211 16.78 14.92 1.64
C ALA A 211 17.69 16.05 1.16
N LEU A 212 17.75 16.24 -0.16
CA LEU A 212 18.53 17.31 -0.80
C LEU A 212 17.64 18.36 -1.47
N PHE A 213 16.38 18.04 -1.73
CA PHE A 213 15.44 18.92 -2.41
C PHE A 213 13.99 18.59 -2.01
N PRO A 214 13.09 19.58 -1.87
CA PRO A 214 13.36 21.02 -1.89
C PRO A 214 14.04 21.54 -0.62
N SER A 215 13.87 20.86 0.52
CA SER A 215 14.60 21.15 1.76
C SER A 215 15.84 20.25 1.86
N GLN A 216 16.91 20.75 2.45
CA GLN A 216 18.13 19.98 2.72
C GLN A 216 18.15 19.62 4.19
N TYR A 217 17.87 18.36 4.53
CA TYR A 217 17.78 17.95 5.92
C TYR A 217 18.23 16.51 6.15
N VAL A 218 18.53 16.24 7.42
CA VAL A 218 18.75 14.91 7.94
C VAL A 218 17.72 14.65 9.02
N ASN A 219 17.07 13.49 8.95
CA ASN A 219 16.15 13.00 9.96
C ASN A 219 16.64 11.65 10.48
N THR A 220 17.05 11.58 11.74
CA THR A 220 17.46 10.32 12.37
C THR A 220 16.43 9.92 13.41
N SER A 221 15.99 8.67 13.36
CA SER A 221 14.94 8.16 14.24
C SER A 221 15.16 6.71 14.61
N VAL A 222 14.66 6.34 15.78
CA VAL A 222 14.41 4.96 16.19
C VAL A 222 12.90 4.76 16.23
N SER A 223 12.42 3.65 15.70
CA SER A 223 11.02 3.26 15.78
C SER A 223 10.80 1.84 16.26
N ALA A 224 9.74 1.64 17.02
CA ALA A 224 9.18 0.33 17.32
C ALA A 224 8.00 0.09 16.39
N ASP A 225 8.11 -0.94 15.56
CA ASP A 225 7.19 -1.23 14.46
C ASP A 225 6.39 -2.51 14.76
N LEU A 226 5.07 -2.45 14.55
CA LEU A 226 4.16 -3.59 14.58
C LEU A 226 3.39 -3.65 13.26
N GLY A 227 3.56 -4.74 12.50
CA GLY A 227 3.13 -4.78 11.09
C GLY A 227 3.62 -6.02 10.36
N SER A 228 3.32 -6.37 9.12
CA SER A 228 2.35 -5.86 8.15
C SER A 228 1.11 -6.74 8.20
N ILE A 229 0.08 -6.27 8.92
CA ILE A 229 -1.21 -6.97 9.00
C ILE A 229 -2.05 -6.42 7.85
N GLY A 230 -2.14 -7.15 6.74
CA GLY A 230 -2.85 -6.69 5.55
C GLY A 230 -2.32 -5.38 4.98
N GLY A 231 -1.01 -5.12 5.07
CA GLY A 231 -0.42 -3.84 4.66
C GLY A 231 -0.69 -2.68 5.64
N LEU A 232 -1.22 -2.95 6.84
CA LEU A 232 -1.37 -1.96 7.91
C LEU A 232 -0.26 -2.11 8.94
N ASN A 233 0.34 -0.97 9.32
CA ASN A 233 1.40 -0.91 10.31
C ASN A 233 1.13 0.17 11.35
N LEU A 234 1.49 -0.13 12.59
CA LEU A 234 1.56 0.83 13.69
C LEU A 234 3.02 1.01 14.10
N ARG A 235 3.40 2.26 14.38
CA ARG A 235 4.77 2.61 14.73
C ARG A 235 4.82 3.60 15.87
N PHE A 236 5.82 3.47 16.73
CA PHE A 236 6.17 4.46 17.73
C PHE A 236 7.57 5.00 17.41
N TYR A 237 7.71 6.32 17.32
CA TYR A 237 8.92 7.02 16.87
C TYR A 237 9.53 7.83 18.00
N ALA A 238 10.87 7.86 18.03
CA ALA A 238 11.64 8.90 18.68
C ALA A 238 12.76 9.33 17.73
N GLY A 239 12.90 10.62 17.49
CA GLY A 239 13.86 11.10 16.50
C GLY A 239 14.23 12.56 16.65
N TYR A 240 15.11 12.98 15.74
CA TYR A 240 15.63 14.33 15.65
C TYR A 240 15.81 14.69 14.18
N ALA A 241 15.22 15.81 13.78
CA ALA A 241 15.35 16.36 12.44
C ALA A 241 16.07 17.70 12.49
N PHE A 242 16.96 17.94 11.53
CA PHE A 242 17.60 19.23 11.35
C PHE A 242 17.95 19.48 9.89
N GLY A 243 17.87 20.74 9.46
CA GLY A 243 18.17 21.10 8.07
C GLY A 243 17.74 22.51 7.71
N MET A 244 17.80 22.81 6.42
CA MET A 244 17.37 24.08 5.84
C MET A 244 16.03 23.90 5.15
N SER A 245 15.04 24.71 5.56
CA SER A 245 13.73 24.76 4.92
C SER A 245 13.83 25.27 3.49
N GLY A 246 13.10 24.66 2.56
CA GLY A 246 13.02 25.12 1.17
C GLY A 246 12.16 26.38 0.98
N GLN A 247 11.54 26.91 2.04
CA GLN A 247 10.75 28.14 1.99
C GLN A 247 11.59 29.37 2.33
N SER A 248 11.43 30.43 1.53
CA SER A 248 11.96 31.75 1.86
C SER A 248 11.14 32.39 2.98
N VAL A 249 11.81 32.95 3.98
CA VAL A 249 11.15 33.64 5.09
C VAL A 249 11.20 35.14 4.79
N THR A 250 10.05 35.81 4.81
CA THR A 250 9.99 37.27 4.71
C THR A 250 9.82 37.85 6.10
N ASP A 251 10.83 38.58 6.58
CA ASP A 251 10.77 39.30 7.86
C ASP A 251 11.04 40.80 7.60
N ASN A 252 10.16 41.66 8.10
CA ASN A 252 10.20 43.12 7.91
C ASN A 252 10.42 43.58 6.45
N GLY A 253 9.81 42.89 5.48
CA GLY A 253 9.91 43.22 4.05
C GLY A 253 11.21 42.77 3.36
N LEU A 254 12.09 42.07 4.07
CA LEU A 254 13.29 41.45 3.53
C LEU A 254 13.08 39.94 3.44
N THR A 255 13.27 39.39 2.24
CA THR A 255 13.20 37.94 2.02
C THR A 255 14.56 37.32 2.31
N PHE A 256 14.65 36.54 3.38
CA PHE A 256 15.82 35.76 3.73
C PHE A 256 15.74 34.36 3.09
N PRO A 257 16.86 33.86 2.54
CA PRO A 257 16.93 32.47 2.09
C PRO A 257 16.79 31.52 3.30
N SER A 258 16.02 30.45 3.10
CA SER A 258 15.94 29.21 3.90
C SER A 258 16.32 29.28 5.39
N ALA A 259 15.32 29.23 6.27
CA ALA A 259 15.55 29.11 7.71
C ALA A 259 16.18 27.75 8.09
N PHE A 260 17.14 27.76 9.02
CA PHE A 260 17.63 26.53 9.63
C PHE A 260 16.64 26.06 10.70
N VAL A 261 16.12 24.86 10.52
CA VAL A 261 15.10 24.24 11.34
C VAL A 261 15.74 23.05 12.05
N ASN A 262 15.49 22.90 13.35
CA ASN A 262 15.86 21.70 14.10
C ASN A 262 14.85 21.44 15.21
N PHE A 263 14.47 20.17 15.39
CA PHE A 263 13.53 19.78 16.44
C PHE A 263 13.68 18.30 16.79
N PRO A 264 13.63 17.94 18.09
CA PRO A 264 13.36 16.58 18.51
C PRO A 264 11.88 16.24 18.29
N TYR A 265 11.55 14.95 18.26
CA TYR A 265 10.17 14.52 18.28
C TYR A 265 10.00 13.12 18.86
N ILE A 266 8.84 12.91 19.50
CA ILE A 266 8.28 11.60 19.77
C ILE A 266 6.99 11.50 18.96
N GLY A 267 6.69 10.35 18.36
CA GLY A 267 5.50 10.24 17.53
C GLY A 267 4.83 8.89 17.49
N LEU A 268 3.56 8.90 17.13
CA LEU A 268 2.77 7.72 16.85
C LEU A 268 2.45 7.71 15.36
N GLY A 269 2.76 6.61 14.71
CA GLY A 269 2.65 6.43 13.27
C GLY A 269 1.67 5.34 12.89
N PHE A 270 0.95 5.59 11.80
CA PHE A 270 0.13 4.63 11.10
C PHE A 270 0.57 4.58 9.64
N SER A 271 0.48 3.41 9.02
CA SER A 271 0.77 3.26 7.60
C SER A 271 -0.21 2.31 6.94
N SER A 272 -0.56 2.62 5.70
CA SER A 272 -1.51 1.89 4.89
C SER A 272 -0.85 1.49 3.57
N PHE A 273 -1.21 0.31 3.06
CA PHE A 273 -0.57 -0.34 1.91
C PHE A 273 0.95 -0.39 2.07
N ASP A 274 1.38 -0.82 3.24
CA ASP A 274 2.76 -0.87 3.69
C ASP A 274 3.16 -2.30 4.04
N PHE A 275 3.64 -3.00 3.01
CA PHE A 275 4.07 -4.38 3.08
C PHE A 275 5.51 -4.45 3.57
N LEU A 276 5.76 -5.35 4.51
CA LEU A 276 7.08 -5.62 5.07
C LEU A 276 7.42 -7.09 4.86
N ASN A 277 8.56 -7.35 4.23
CA ASN A 277 9.16 -8.66 4.10
C ASN A 277 10.44 -8.74 4.93
N ARG A 278 10.71 -9.92 5.46
CA ARG A 278 12.00 -10.27 6.02
C ARG A 278 12.98 -10.66 4.92
N GLU A 279 14.27 -10.66 5.25
CA GLU A 279 15.30 -11.05 4.28
C GLU A 279 15.13 -12.50 3.82
N GLU A 280 14.71 -13.40 4.71
CA GLU A 280 14.47 -14.80 4.39
C GLU A 280 13.21 -14.99 3.52
N GLU A 281 12.30 -14.04 3.54
CA GLU A 281 11.07 -14.06 2.74
C GLU A 281 11.33 -13.59 1.30
N LEU A 282 12.49 -12.98 1.01
CA LEU A 282 12.91 -12.64 -0.35
C LEU A 282 13.25 -13.86 -1.21
N ASP A 283 13.39 -15.02 -0.59
CA ASP A 283 13.67 -16.30 -1.26
C ASP A 283 12.45 -17.24 -1.25
N VAL A 284 11.28 -16.72 -0.86
CA VAL A 284 9.99 -17.41 -0.94
C VAL A 284 9.23 -16.92 -2.18
N GLU A 285 8.71 -17.81 -3.01
CA GLU A 285 7.94 -17.40 -4.20
C GLU A 285 6.63 -16.72 -3.81
N TRP A 286 6.19 -15.72 -4.58
CA TRP A 286 4.96 -14.94 -4.33
C TRP A 286 3.74 -15.81 -3.98
N LYS A 287 3.53 -16.92 -4.71
CA LYS A 287 2.42 -17.86 -4.49
C LYS A 287 2.39 -18.52 -3.11
N TYR A 288 3.51 -18.56 -2.41
CA TYR A 288 3.63 -19.17 -1.09
C TYR A 288 3.55 -18.16 0.07
N HIS A 289 3.51 -16.85 -0.21
CA HIS A 289 3.38 -15.85 0.86
C HIS A 289 2.07 -15.99 1.63
N GLU A 290 2.14 -15.65 2.93
CA GLU A 290 0.98 -15.64 3.81
C GLU A 290 0.29 -14.27 3.74
N HIS A 291 -1.05 -14.26 3.60
CA HIS A 291 -1.84 -13.03 3.60
C HIS A 291 -2.77 -12.96 4.81
N SER A 292 -2.94 -11.77 5.40
CA SER A 292 -3.78 -11.56 6.60
C SER A 292 -5.03 -10.72 6.35
N ALA A 293 -5.22 -10.24 5.11
CA ALA A 293 -6.40 -9.48 4.69
C ALA A 293 -7.26 -10.31 3.73
N TRP A 294 -8.58 -10.10 3.80
CA TRP A 294 -9.55 -10.57 2.81
C TRP A 294 -9.54 -9.73 1.54
N SER A 295 -9.37 -8.42 1.70
CA SER A 295 -9.40 -7.47 0.59
C SER A 295 -8.40 -6.35 0.83
N LEU A 296 -7.79 -5.90 -0.26
CA LEU A 296 -6.94 -4.71 -0.32
C LEU A 296 -7.43 -3.86 -1.49
N GLN A 297 -7.99 -2.71 -1.16
CA GLN A 297 -8.69 -1.80 -2.07
C GLN A 297 -7.99 -0.44 -2.09
N PRO A 298 -7.09 -0.20 -3.05
CA PRO A 298 -6.41 1.08 -3.18
C PRO A 298 -7.39 2.24 -3.43
N ALA A 299 -8.37 2.03 -4.33
CA ALA A 299 -9.37 3.03 -4.66
C ALA A 299 -10.71 2.38 -4.98
N ASP A 300 -11.77 2.90 -4.38
CA ASP A 300 -13.14 2.43 -4.55
C ASP A 300 -14.05 3.62 -4.84
N PHE A 301 -14.86 3.53 -5.90
CA PHE A 301 -15.77 4.57 -6.35
C PHE A 301 -17.17 4.01 -6.59
N VAL A 302 -18.20 4.68 -6.03
CA VAL A 302 -19.60 4.27 -6.13
C VAL A 302 -20.49 5.47 -6.45
N LEU A 303 -21.35 5.31 -7.45
CA LEU A 303 -22.43 6.25 -7.76
C LEU A 303 -23.65 5.89 -6.93
N LEU A 304 -24.25 6.87 -6.24
CA LEU A 304 -25.31 6.65 -5.28
C LEU A 304 -26.64 7.20 -5.79
N GLY A 305 -27.71 6.42 -5.60
CA GLY A 305 -29.09 6.89 -5.58
C GLY A 305 -29.58 6.88 -4.12
N ALA A 306 -29.68 8.06 -3.52
CA ALA A 306 -30.04 8.27 -2.12
C ALA A 306 -31.40 8.97 -1.97
N ASP A 307 -32.06 8.74 -0.84
CA ASP A 307 -33.32 9.40 -0.49
C ASP A 307 -33.09 10.80 0.10
N VAL A 308 -32.61 11.73 -0.73
CA VAL A 308 -32.29 13.11 -0.31
C VAL A 308 -33.07 14.15 -1.12
N GLU A 309 -33.33 15.31 -0.50
CA GLU A 309 -34.11 16.40 -1.11
C GLU A 309 -33.36 17.11 -2.25
N ASN A 310 -32.04 17.33 -2.07
CA ASN A 310 -31.17 18.03 -3.02
C ASN A 310 -30.01 17.11 -3.46
N GLY A 311 -30.14 16.51 -4.65
CA GLY A 311 -29.06 15.71 -5.24
C GLY A 311 -27.95 16.59 -5.82
N LEU A 312 -26.73 16.04 -5.94
CA LEU A 312 -25.55 16.74 -6.46
C LEU A 312 -25.71 17.28 -7.89
N TRP A 313 -26.51 16.62 -8.73
CA TRP A 313 -26.70 16.98 -10.15
C TRP A 313 -28.09 17.55 -10.46
N GLY A 314 -28.80 18.01 -9.43
CA GLY A 314 -30.10 18.65 -9.56
C GLY A 314 -31.08 18.27 -8.47
N ARG A 315 -32.08 19.14 -8.26
CA ARG A 315 -33.17 18.87 -7.32
C ARG A 315 -33.97 17.67 -7.79
N ARG A 316 -34.38 16.80 -6.86
CA ARG A 316 -35.19 15.60 -7.18
C ARG A 316 -36.50 15.97 -7.90
N GLU A 317 -36.97 17.20 -7.69
CA GLU A 317 -38.01 17.85 -8.48
C GLU A 317 -37.42 18.94 -9.37
N ASN A 318 -36.82 18.54 -10.51
CA ASN A 318 -36.61 19.49 -11.59
C ASN A 318 -37.98 19.93 -12.15
N ALA A 319 -38.08 21.17 -12.66
CA ALA A 319 -39.29 21.77 -13.25
C ALA A 319 -39.98 20.95 -14.38
N ASN A 320 -39.37 19.84 -14.81
CA ASN A 320 -39.86 18.89 -15.81
C ASN A 320 -40.25 17.50 -15.24
N GLY A 321 -40.36 17.33 -13.91
CA GLY A 321 -40.86 16.10 -13.27
C GLY A 321 -39.95 14.87 -13.38
N ARG A 322 -38.65 15.04 -13.70
CA ARG A 322 -37.67 13.95 -13.75
C ARG A 322 -36.74 14.01 -12.53
N SER A 323 -36.86 13.03 -11.64
CA SER A 323 -35.92 12.81 -10.54
C SER A 323 -34.61 12.24 -11.07
N SER A 324 -33.46 12.83 -10.69
CA SER A 324 -32.16 12.24 -10.99
C SER A 324 -32.03 10.89 -10.27
N LEU A 325 -31.70 9.84 -11.03
CA LEU A 325 -31.42 8.50 -10.49
C LEU A 325 -30.11 8.47 -9.68
N ILE A 326 -29.18 9.38 -10.00
CA ILE A 326 -27.90 9.51 -9.31
C ILE A 326 -27.95 10.81 -8.52
N THR A 327 -27.84 10.69 -7.20
CA THR A 327 -27.92 11.81 -6.26
C THR A 327 -26.56 12.13 -5.64
N GLY A 328 -25.68 11.14 -5.54
CA GLY A 328 -24.47 11.22 -4.74
C GLY A 328 -23.28 10.39 -5.27
N ILE A 329 -22.16 10.50 -4.57
CA ILE A 329 -20.94 9.69 -4.76
C ILE A 329 -20.43 9.17 -3.42
N ALA A 330 -19.91 7.95 -3.39
CA ALA A 330 -19.06 7.46 -2.32
C ALA A 330 -17.69 7.11 -2.88
N PHE A 331 -16.65 7.46 -2.13
CA PHE A 331 -15.27 7.25 -2.50
C PHE A 331 -14.48 6.78 -1.30
N ARG A 332 -13.67 5.73 -1.47
CA ARG A 332 -12.82 5.22 -0.41
C ARG A 332 -11.42 4.98 -0.96
N LEU A 333 -10.42 5.40 -0.19
CA LEU A 333 -9.01 5.19 -0.52
C LEU A 333 -8.34 4.33 0.53
N GLY A 334 -7.46 3.45 0.04
CA GLY A 334 -6.57 2.68 0.87
C GLY A 334 -7.30 1.87 1.94
N SER A 335 -8.28 1.07 1.52
CA SER A 335 -9.05 0.18 2.40
C SER A 335 -8.41 -1.20 2.51
N ALA A 336 -8.39 -1.74 3.73
CA ALA A 336 -7.94 -3.09 4.01
C ALA A 336 -8.91 -3.74 5.00
N ASP A 337 -9.39 -4.96 4.69
CA ASP A 337 -10.23 -5.75 5.59
C ASP A 337 -9.44 -6.95 6.12
N LEU A 338 -9.12 -6.96 7.41
CA LEU A 338 -8.32 -8.01 8.06
C LEU A 338 -9.19 -9.20 8.45
N ALA A 339 -8.75 -10.41 8.11
CA ALA A 339 -9.41 -11.64 8.52
C ALA A 339 -9.16 -11.93 10.01
N LEU A 340 -10.22 -12.12 10.80
CA LEU A 340 -10.10 -12.53 12.19
C LEU A 340 -10.15 -14.06 12.33
N PRO A 341 -9.44 -14.67 13.31
CA PRO A 341 -9.44 -16.11 13.53
C PRO A 341 -10.72 -16.62 14.24
N PHE A 342 -11.89 -16.09 13.87
CA PHE A 342 -13.19 -16.46 14.43
C PHE A 342 -14.20 -16.74 13.30
N LEU A 343 -15.20 -17.59 13.56
CA LEU A 343 -16.30 -17.88 12.63
C LEU A 343 -15.82 -18.32 11.23
N ASP A 344 -14.96 -19.33 11.16
CA ASP A 344 -14.35 -19.83 9.90
C ASP A 344 -13.65 -18.74 9.08
N TYR A 345 -13.02 -17.79 9.78
CA TYR A 345 -12.31 -16.64 9.20
C TYR A 345 -13.21 -15.65 8.46
N ARG A 346 -14.53 -15.77 8.55
CA ARG A 346 -15.47 -14.90 7.82
C ARG A 346 -15.65 -13.54 8.49
N LEU A 347 -15.42 -13.45 9.79
CA LEU A 347 -15.45 -12.16 10.48
C LEU A 347 -14.19 -11.36 10.12
N SER A 348 -14.37 -10.09 9.75
CA SER A 348 -13.26 -9.20 9.43
C SER A 348 -13.39 -7.85 10.12
N VAL A 349 -12.23 -7.25 10.38
CA VAL A 349 -12.11 -5.88 10.88
C VAL A 349 -11.30 -5.09 9.85
N GLY A 350 -11.89 -4.01 9.34
CA GLY A 350 -11.30 -3.20 8.31
C GLY A 350 -11.12 -1.75 8.71
N THR A 351 -10.30 -1.06 7.94
CA THR A 351 -10.16 0.38 7.99
C THR A 351 -9.83 0.92 6.60
N SER A 352 -9.86 2.24 6.43
CA SER A 352 -9.50 2.90 5.18
C SER A 352 -8.80 4.21 5.43
N LEU A 353 -7.82 4.57 4.61
CA LEU A 353 -7.12 5.84 4.75
C LEU A 353 -8.08 7.03 4.63
N LEU A 354 -9.00 6.98 3.67
CA LEU A 354 -10.04 8.00 3.48
C LEU A 354 -11.35 7.31 3.12
N ASN A 355 -12.45 7.82 3.67
CA ASN A 355 -13.81 7.41 3.36
C ASN A 355 -14.69 8.64 3.22
N THR A 356 -15.18 8.90 2.03
CA THR A 356 -16.02 10.05 1.72
C THR A 356 -17.35 9.55 1.20
N VAL A 357 -18.43 10.01 1.81
CA VAL A 357 -19.80 9.74 1.36
C VAL A 357 -20.48 11.07 1.14
N VAL A 358 -20.98 11.30 -0.07
CA VAL A 358 -21.74 12.50 -0.44
C VAL A 358 -23.06 12.03 -1.00
N LEU A 359 -24.14 12.17 -0.24
CA LEU A 359 -25.48 11.73 -0.65
C LEU A 359 -26.19 12.79 -1.50
N GLY A 360 -25.90 14.06 -1.23
CA GLY A 360 -26.47 15.24 -1.87
C GLY A 360 -25.60 16.48 -1.63
N THR A 361 -26.13 17.68 -1.92
CA THR A 361 -25.37 18.94 -1.73
C THR A 361 -25.13 19.29 -0.25
N GLN A 362 -26.00 18.80 0.63
CA GLN A 362 -26.00 19.13 2.05
C GLN A 362 -25.59 17.95 2.94
N ASP A 363 -25.79 16.72 2.47
CA ASP A 363 -25.49 15.49 3.18
C ASP A 363 -24.16 14.89 2.72
N PHE A 364 -23.08 15.18 3.45
CA PHE A 364 -21.76 14.61 3.19
C PHE A 364 -21.02 14.27 4.48
N GLY A 365 -20.23 13.20 4.47
CA GLY A 365 -19.36 12.79 5.56
C GLY A 365 -17.98 12.42 5.05
N ILE A 366 -16.96 12.83 5.80
CA ILE A 366 -15.56 12.47 5.53
C ILE A 366 -15.00 11.78 6.78
N GLY A 367 -14.48 10.59 6.60
CA GLY A 367 -13.85 9.78 7.63
C GLY A 367 -12.40 9.46 7.26
N VAL A 368 -11.53 9.49 8.26
CA VAL A 368 -10.14 9.03 8.15
C VAL A 368 -9.97 7.87 9.12
N LEU A 369 -9.40 6.77 8.65
CA LEU A 369 -9.22 5.53 9.43
C LEU A 369 -10.48 5.06 10.19
N PRO A 370 -11.66 4.99 9.54
CA PRO A 370 -12.84 4.47 10.22
C PRO A 370 -12.63 3.02 10.64
N ILE A 371 -13.37 2.58 11.65
CA ILE A 371 -13.33 1.20 12.11
C ILE A 371 -14.54 0.49 11.50
N ARG A 372 -14.27 -0.55 10.71
CA ARG A 372 -15.28 -1.38 10.05
C ARG A 372 -15.27 -2.78 10.62
N VAL A 373 -16.44 -3.31 10.91
CA VAL A 373 -16.65 -4.73 11.17
C VAL A 373 -17.50 -5.29 10.05
N SER A 374 -17.09 -6.41 9.47
CA SER A 374 -17.83 -7.04 8.39
C SER A 374 -17.80 -8.55 8.45
N TYR A 375 -18.71 -9.18 7.71
CA TYR A 375 -18.77 -10.63 7.60
C TYR A 375 -18.73 -11.04 6.13
N MET A 376 -17.73 -11.83 5.75
CA MET A 376 -17.50 -12.27 4.39
C MET A 376 -18.32 -13.53 4.06
N TRP A 377 -19.21 -13.43 3.07
CA TRP A 377 -20.06 -14.54 2.64
C TRP A 377 -19.98 -14.76 1.13
N HIS A 378 -19.78 -16.02 0.71
CA HIS A 378 -19.72 -16.42 -0.71
C HIS A 378 -20.93 -17.32 -1.03
N PRO A 379 -22.05 -16.76 -1.55
CA PRO A 379 -23.32 -17.51 -1.66
C PRO A 379 -23.41 -18.44 -2.88
N PHE A 380 -22.73 -18.14 -4.00
CA PHE A 380 -22.92 -18.87 -5.26
C PHE A 380 -21.62 -19.35 -5.92
N VAL A 381 -20.56 -18.53 -5.89
CA VAL A 381 -19.24 -18.78 -6.52
C VAL A 381 -18.15 -18.30 -5.55
N LYS A 382 -16.93 -18.84 -5.64
CA LYS A 382 -15.78 -18.35 -4.86
C LYS A 382 -15.51 -16.85 -5.09
N ASP A 383 -15.80 -16.37 -6.30
CA ASP A 383 -15.42 -15.00 -6.69
C ASP A 383 -16.48 -13.96 -6.30
N PHE A 384 -17.74 -14.35 -6.11
CA PHE A 384 -18.78 -13.42 -5.69
C PHE A 384 -18.85 -13.36 -4.16
N ALA A 385 -18.54 -12.18 -3.62
CA ALA A 385 -18.55 -11.91 -2.18
C ALA A 385 -19.70 -10.97 -1.80
N VAL A 386 -20.41 -11.32 -0.74
CA VAL A 386 -21.38 -10.46 -0.06
C VAL A 386 -20.85 -10.15 1.33
N GLN A 387 -20.72 -8.86 1.61
CA GLN A 387 -20.12 -8.33 2.82
C GLN A 387 -21.10 -7.36 3.50
N PRO A 388 -21.98 -7.84 4.39
CA PRO A 388 -22.59 -6.96 5.40
C PRO A 388 -21.49 -6.30 6.24
N PHE A 389 -21.66 -5.00 6.51
CA PHE A 389 -20.69 -4.20 7.25
C PHE A 389 -21.37 -3.18 8.18
N LEU A 390 -20.69 -2.89 9.28
CA LEU A 390 -20.93 -1.77 10.17
C LEU A 390 -19.63 -0.98 10.27
N GLU A 391 -19.66 0.29 9.89
CA GLU A 391 -18.50 1.17 9.87
C GLU A 391 -18.78 2.41 10.73
N TYR A 392 -17.87 2.69 11.67
CA TYR A 392 -17.91 3.88 12.49
C TYR A 392 -16.80 4.84 12.07
N ASN A 393 -17.21 6.00 11.56
CA ASN A 393 -16.35 7.12 11.23
C ASN A 393 -16.39 8.07 12.43
N PHE A 394 -15.27 8.24 13.12
CA PHE A 394 -15.20 9.04 14.34
C PHE A 394 -14.61 10.44 14.10
N ALA A 395 -13.80 10.59 13.05
CA ALA A 395 -13.20 11.85 12.65
C ALA A 395 -12.83 11.81 11.16
N PRO A 396 -12.80 12.97 10.47
CA PRO A 396 -13.17 14.28 10.99
C PRO A 396 -14.69 14.53 11.10
N SER A 397 -15.51 13.81 10.32
CA SER A 397 -16.95 13.70 10.55
C SER A 397 -17.27 12.50 11.48
N SER A 398 -18.37 12.57 12.23
CA SER A 398 -18.79 11.49 13.13
C SER A 398 -20.07 10.84 12.63
N PHE A 399 -19.97 9.68 11.98
CA PHE A 399 -21.16 8.99 11.46
C PHE A 399 -21.01 7.47 11.46
N VAL A 400 -22.17 6.81 11.57
CA VAL A 400 -22.31 5.36 11.45
C VAL A 400 -22.79 5.05 10.04
N HIS A 401 -22.19 4.02 9.45
CA HIS A 401 -22.48 3.55 8.11
C HIS A 401 -22.74 2.04 8.17
N LEU A 402 -24.00 1.64 7.97
CA LEU A 402 -24.47 0.26 8.07
C LEU A 402 -25.00 -0.19 6.72
N GLY A 403 -24.55 -1.31 6.20
CA GLY A 403 -25.02 -1.77 4.91
C GLY A 403 -24.54 -3.15 4.50
N ALA A 404 -24.75 -3.47 3.23
CA ALA A 404 -24.20 -4.65 2.59
C ALA A 404 -23.60 -4.27 1.23
N ARG A 405 -22.46 -4.90 0.93
CA ARG A 405 -21.75 -4.77 -0.33
C ARG A 405 -21.72 -6.12 -1.03
N GLY A 406 -22.15 -6.17 -2.28
CA GLY A 406 -21.88 -7.30 -3.18
C GLY A 406 -20.73 -6.93 -4.11
N SER A 407 -19.71 -7.76 -4.17
CA SER A 407 -18.50 -7.56 -4.98
C SER A 407 -18.32 -8.72 -5.95
N LEU A 408 -18.08 -8.40 -7.21
CA LEU A 408 -17.81 -9.35 -8.29
C LEU A 408 -16.52 -8.93 -9.03
N PRO A 409 -15.39 -9.62 -8.80
CA PRO A 409 -14.18 -9.44 -9.58
C PRO A 409 -14.44 -9.77 -11.06
N ILE A 410 -14.16 -8.81 -11.95
CA ILE A 410 -14.27 -9.01 -13.41
C ILE A 410 -12.88 -9.28 -14.01
N SER A 411 -11.86 -8.64 -13.44
CA SER A 411 -10.44 -8.85 -13.78
C SER A 411 -9.58 -8.73 -12.52
N GLU A 412 -8.28 -9.03 -12.64
CA GLU A 412 -7.30 -8.87 -11.55
C GLU A 412 -7.16 -7.42 -11.05
N GLN A 413 -7.69 -6.45 -11.78
CA GLN A 413 -7.55 -5.02 -11.47
C GLN A 413 -8.90 -4.31 -11.26
N VAL A 414 -10.02 -4.96 -11.55
CA VAL A 414 -11.33 -4.30 -11.52
C VAL A 414 -12.36 -5.23 -10.91
N THR A 415 -12.98 -4.77 -9.83
CA THR A 415 -14.12 -5.42 -9.19
C THR A 415 -15.33 -4.52 -9.29
N LEU A 416 -16.43 -5.05 -9.84
CA LEU A 416 -17.71 -4.36 -9.85
C LEU A 416 -18.41 -4.58 -8.51
N GLN A 417 -19.05 -3.54 -8.00
CA GLN A 417 -19.75 -3.63 -6.72
C GLN A 417 -21.12 -2.95 -6.71
N VAL A 418 -22.00 -3.52 -5.90
CA VAL A 418 -23.31 -2.96 -5.56
C VAL A 418 -23.35 -2.78 -4.05
N VAL A 419 -23.74 -1.59 -3.60
CA VAL A 419 -23.79 -1.24 -2.18
C VAL A 419 -25.21 -0.78 -1.85
N ALA A 420 -25.77 -1.31 -0.77
CA ALA A 420 -26.99 -0.78 -0.18
C ALA A 420 -26.71 -0.47 1.29
N ALA A 421 -26.90 0.79 1.70
CA ALA A 421 -26.49 1.21 3.03
C ALA A 421 -27.34 2.37 3.58
N TYR A 422 -27.26 2.52 4.89
CA TYR A 422 -27.80 3.62 5.67
C TYR A 422 -26.65 4.35 6.37
N VAL A 423 -26.67 5.67 6.29
CA VAL A 423 -25.70 6.55 6.97
C VAL A 423 -26.46 7.46 7.92
N SER A 424 -25.92 7.66 9.12
CA SER A 424 -26.46 8.60 10.11
C SER A 424 -25.35 9.16 10.99
N GLY A 425 -25.31 10.48 11.17
CA GLY A 425 -24.36 11.14 12.06
C GLY A 425 -24.25 12.64 11.82
N SER A 426 -23.11 13.20 12.19
CA SER A 426 -22.76 14.60 11.97
C SER A 426 -21.61 14.75 10.97
N ASN A 427 -21.72 15.76 10.11
CA ASN A 427 -20.67 16.07 9.15
C ASN A 427 -19.49 16.81 9.79
N GLY A 428 -19.64 17.37 11.00
CA GLY A 428 -18.56 18.05 11.73
C GLY A 428 -18.11 19.38 11.09
N SER A 429 -18.89 19.94 10.16
CA SER A 429 -18.62 21.24 9.54
C SER A 429 -19.67 22.26 9.98
N LEU A 430 -19.22 23.46 10.36
CA LEU A 430 -20.11 24.59 10.62
C LEU A 430 -20.62 25.26 9.34
N PHE A 431 -19.98 24.98 8.19
CA PHE A 431 -20.15 25.77 6.97
C PHE A 431 -20.73 25.00 5.77
N GLY A 432 -20.90 23.67 5.86
CA GLY A 432 -21.39 22.84 4.76
C GLY A 432 -20.48 22.84 3.53
N VAL A 433 -20.79 22.00 2.52
CA VAL A 433 -20.13 22.04 1.21
C VAL A 433 -20.99 22.90 0.29
N ASP A 434 -20.64 24.16 0.19
CA ASP A 434 -21.40 25.12 -0.59
C ASP A 434 -20.82 25.23 -2.02
N PHE A 435 -21.46 24.58 -2.98
CA PHE A 435 -21.14 24.70 -4.41
C PHE A 435 -21.83 25.92 -5.08
N GLU A 436 -22.79 26.59 -4.41
CA GLU A 436 -23.63 27.64 -5.01
C GLU A 436 -23.65 28.98 -4.24
N GLY A 437 -22.89 29.14 -3.16
CA GLY A 437 -22.78 30.38 -2.39
C GLY A 437 -23.88 30.60 -1.33
N GLN A 438 -24.64 29.58 -0.95
CA GLN A 438 -25.59 29.65 0.17
C GLN A 438 -25.05 28.95 1.43
N LEU A 439 -24.75 29.77 2.45
CA LEU A 439 -24.46 29.35 3.82
C LEU A 439 -25.67 28.65 4.45
N GLY A 440 -25.73 27.33 4.29
CA GLY A 440 -26.61 26.44 5.05
C GLY A 440 -25.76 25.55 5.94
N GLY A 441 -25.61 25.93 7.22
CA GLY A 441 -25.03 25.06 8.22
C GLY A 441 -25.96 23.88 8.44
N ILE A 442 -25.52 22.69 8.04
CA ILE A 442 -26.27 21.46 8.25
C ILE A 442 -25.33 20.53 8.98
N GLU A 443 -25.59 20.29 10.25
CA GLU A 443 -24.70 19.55 11.15
C GLU A 443 -24.92 18.02 11.07
N ARG A 444 -25.81 17.54 10.19
CA ARG A 444 -26.27 16.14 10.17
C ARG A 444 -26.15 15.55 8.77
N VAL A 445 -25.74 14.29 8.72
CA VAL A 445 -25.74 13.44 7.53
C VAL A 445 -26.72 12.32 7.82
N GLU A 446 -27.75 12.17 7.01
CA GLU A 446 -28.63 11.01 7.12
C GLU A 446 -29.23 10.60 5.78
N GLY A 447 -29.25 9.30 5.51
CA GLY A 447 -29.98 8.79 4.35
C GLY A 447 -29.76 7.30 4.10
N VAL A 448 -30.72 6.71 3.40
CA VAL A 448 -30.59 5.38 2.79
C VAL A 448 -30.18 5.58 1.33
N TYR A 449 -29.25 4.76 0.86
CA TYR A 449 -28.82 4.77 -0.53
C TYR A 449 -28.58 3.38 -1.09
N ILE A 450 -28.73 3.28 -2.41
CA ILE A 450 -28.26 2.15 -3.21
C ILE A 450 -27.29 2.70 -4.24
N GLY A 451 -26.15 2.05 -4.40
CA GLY A 451 -25.12 2.49 -5.32
C GLY A 451 -24.51 1.36 -6.12
N ILE A 452 -23.98 1.72 -7.29
CA ILE A 452 -23.24 0.83 -8.18
C ILE A 452 -21.90 1.48 -8.44
N GLY A 453 -20.84 0.68 -8.38
CA GLY A 453 -19.48 1.19 -8.41
C GLY A 453 -18.46 0.17 -8.89
N ALA A 454 -17.21 0.60 -8.86
CA ALA A 454 -16.07 -0.23 -9.16
C ALA A 454 -14.90 0.09 -8.21
N SER A 455 -14.22 -0.98 -7.81
CA SER A 455 -12.95 -0.93 -7.07
C SER A 455 -11.81 -1.20 -8.05
N LEU A 456 -10.77 -0.37 -8.00
CA LEU A 456 -9.63 -0.39 -8.91
C LEU A 456 -8.39 -0.93 -8.19
N PHE A 457 -7.65 -1.80 -8.87
CA PHE A 457 -6.51 -2.55 -8.34
C PHE A 457 -6.84 -3.32 -7.07
N ASP A 458 -8.08 -3.82 -6.99
CA ASP A 458 -8.58 -4.62 -5.89
C ASP A 458 -7.96 -6.01 -5.93
N HIS A 459 -7.58 -6.52 -4.77
CA HIS A 459 -7.21 -7.91 -4.62
C HIS A 459 -8.06 -8.56 -3.53
N PHE A 460 -8.92 -9.49 -3.94
CA PHE A 460 -9.70 -10.33 -3.04
C PHE A 460 -8.97 -11.65 -2.83
N PHE A 461 -8.53 -11.89 -1.60
CA PHE A 461 -7.88 -13.14 -1.24
C PHE A 461 -8.91 -14.23 -0.99
N ASN A 462 -8.63 -15.42 -1.50
CA ASN A 462 -9.39 -16.61 -1.19
C ASN A 462 -9.01 -17.17 0.19
N ARG A 463 -9.89 -18.02 0.74
CA ARG A 463 -9.64 -18.66 2.05
C ARG A 463 -8.31 -19.41 2.09
N ASP A 464 -7.94 -20.08 1.00
CA ASP A 464 -6.70 -20.85 0.84
C ASP A 464 -5.44 -19.99 0.69
N GLU A 465 -5.60 -18.69 0.45
CA GLU A 465 -4.50 -17.71 0.40
C GLU A 465 -4.31 -17.03 1.76
N LEU A 466 -5.34 -17.02 2.60
CA LEU A 466 -5.26 -16.53 3.96
C LEU A 466 -4.32 -17.40 4.79
N ARG A 467 -3.50 -16.71 5.57
CA ARG A 467 -2.57 -17.27 6.53
C ARG A 467 -3.17 -18.39 7.35
N TYR A 468 -4.32 -18.14 7.98
CA TYR A 468 -5.00 -19.10 8.87
C TYR A 468 -5.77 -20.20 8.12
N GLY A 469 -5.96 -20.06 6.80
CA GLY A 469 -6.69 -21.00 5.96
C GLY A 469 -5.81 -22.05 5.26
N LYS A 470 -4.48 -21.84 5.19
CA LYS A 470 -3.53 -22.76 4.54
C LYS A 470 -3.33 -24.09 5.28
N GLY A 471 -3.82 -24.24 6.51
CA GLY A 471 -3.78 -25.52 7.24
C GLY A 471 -2.38 -25.99 7.63
N TYR A 472 -1.37 -25.12 7.57
CA TYR A 472 -0.06 -25.41 8.14
C TYR A 472 -0.14 -25.40 9.68
N PRO A 473 0.65 -26.23 10.37
CA PRO A 473 0.73 -26.16 11.83
C PRO A 473 1.29 -24.79 12.20
N HIS A 474 0.41 -23.89 12.61
CA HIS A 474 0.76 -22.57 13.12
C HIS A 474 1.11 -22.68 14.60
N GLU A 475 2.20 -23.38 14.91
CA GLU A 475 2.81 -23.40 16.25
C GLU A 475 4.26 -22.96 16.14
#